data_AF-R9M6E2-F1
#
_entry.id   AF-R9M6E2-F1
#
_cell.length_a   1.000
_cell.length_b   1.000
_cell.length_c   1.000
_cell.angle_alpha   90.00
_cell.angle_beta   90.00
_cell.angle_gamma   90.00
#
_symmetry.space_group_name_H-M   'P 1'
#
loop_
_entity.id
_entity.type
_entity.pdbx_description
1 polymer ?
#
loop_
_entity_poly.entity_id
_entity_poly.type
_entity_poly.pdbx_seq_one_letter_code
_entity_poly.pdbx_strand_id
1 'polypeptide(L)'
;MQVPAAGWIKDFVLKDDGFYRAVDWTKRAAEYLENKEYRYISPVINIRKEDRKVMELHSAALTNTLAIDTMEAIANSDKPGLDEVSSEESEDGSGSTLAALAKLLQLDPSTTMEDTCKAVSALLEERDSMQLKAGACQFEIVKMKADSIVTEALKEGKLMAWQHDTAFAQALNDPDGFARWLKTAPQVVPMGKLDYGPLPASPRPRSRAHELMGLSAEDIKKYGNI
;
A
#
# COMPACT_ATOMS: atom_id res chain seq x y z
N MET A 1 13.85 -43.86 20.50
CA MET A 1 14.28 -43.03 19.36
C MET A 1 14.39 -41.60 19.85
N GLN A 2 15.58 -41.01 19.86
CA GLN A 2 15.73 -39.56 20.06
C GLN A 2 15.59 -38.90 18.69
N VAL A 3 14.78 -37.85 18.61
CA VAL A 3 14.72 -36.95 17.45
C VAL A 3 15.39 -35.64 17.88
N PRO A 4 16.74 -35.58 17.90
CA PRO A 4 17.43 -34.36 18.26
C PRO A 4 17.16 -33.28 17.20
N ALA A 5 17.06 -32.02 17.63
CA ALA A 5 16.91 -30.90 16.71
C ALA A 5 18.14 -30.83 15.78
N ALA A 6 17.90 -30.70 14.47
CA ALA A 6 18.97 -30.58 13.47
C ALA A 6 19.61 -29.19 13.47
N GLY A 7 18.90 -28.18 13.95
CA GLY A 7 19.38 -26.81 14.08
C GLY A 7 18.29 -25.88 14.63
N TRP A 8 18.64 -24.60 14.78
CA TRP A 8 17.72 -23.57 15.26
C TRP A 8 17.63 -22.43 14.27
N ILE A 9 16.39 -22.08 13.91
CA ILE A 9 16.10 -20.98 12.99
C ILE A 9 16.25 -19.65 13.75
N LYS A 10 17.10 -18.76 13.27
CA LYS A 10 17.36 -17.43 13.85
C LYS A 10 17.00 -16.34 12.86
N ASP A 11 16.34 -15.31 13.38
CA ASP A 11 15.90 -14.11 12.67
C ASP A 11 15.01 -14.39 11.45
N PHE A 12 14.29 -13.37 10.98
CA PHE A 12 13.49 -13.47 9.75
C PHE A 12 13.68 -12.25 8.89
N VAL A 13 13.80 -12.51 7.59
CA VAL A 13 13.73 -11.49 6.56
C VAL A 13 12.66 -11.89 5.57
N LEU A 14 11.65 -11.03 5.46
CA LEU A 14 10.67 -11.11 4.39
C LEU A 14 11.18 -10.26 3.22
N LYS A 15 11.26 -10.87 2.05
CA LYS A 15 11.58 -10.20 0.78
C LYS A 15 10.40 -10.35 -0.18
N ASP A 16 10.44 -9.63 -1.29
CA ASP A 16 9.37 -9.66 -2.30
C ASP A 16 9.23 -11.01 -3.01
N ASP A 17 10.31 -11.80 -3.05
CA ASP A 17 10.39 -13.11 -3.70
C ASP A 17 10.21 -14.31 -2.75
N GLY A 18 10.28 -14.09 -1.43
CA GLY A 18 10.12 -15.18 -0.49
C GLY A 18 10.49 -14.89 0.96
N PHE A 19 10.52 -15.97 1.72
CA PHE A 19 10.76 -15.96 3.15
C PHE A 19 12.11 -16.59 3.47
N TYR A 20 13.04 -15.79 3.97
CA TYR A 20 14.43 -16.19 4.18
C TYR A 20 14.82 -16.15 5.64
N ARG A 21 15.60 -17.15 6.07
CA ARG A 21 16.04 -17.28 7.46
C ARG A 21 17.42 -17.93 7.56
N ALA A 22 18.19 -17.47 8.54
CA ALA A 22 19.43 -18.13 8.93
C ALA A 22 19.12 -19.31 9.86
N VAL A 23 19.89 -20.38 9.74
CA VAL A 23 19.75 -21.57 10.58
C VAL A 23 21.10 -21.93 11.16
N ASP A 24 21.15 -22.02 12.49
CA ASP A 24 22.30 -22.55 13.20
C ASP A 24 22.22 -24.07 13.20
N TRP A 25 22.94 -24.70 12.27
CA TRP A 25 22.99 -26.15 12.14
C TRP A 25 23.84 -26.79 13.23
N THR A 26 23.39 -27.93 13.72
CA THR A 26 24.24 -28.82 14.51
C THR A 26 25.34 -29.43 13.64
N LYS A 27 26.48 -29.82 14.21
CA LYS A 27 27.58 -30.45 13.47
C LYS A 27 27.11 -31.64 12.62
N ARG A 28 26.25 -32.48 13.20
CA ARG A 28 25.66 -33.63 12.53
C ARG A 28 24.75 -33.25 11.35
N ALA A 29 23.98 -32.17 11.47
CA ALA A 29 23.13 -31.71 10.37
C ALA A 29 23.95 -31.06 9.25
N ALA A 30 25.03 -30.35 9.59
CA ALA A 30 25.96 -29.80 8.61
C ALA A 30 26.61 -30.91 7.78
N GLU A 31 27.04 -32.02 8.40
CA GLU A 31 27.55 -33.21 7.71
C GLU A 31 26.52 -33.80 6.73
N TYR A 32 25.24 -33.88 7.11
CA TYR A 32 24.20 -34.40 6.22
C TYR A 32 23.91 -33.49 5.02
N LEU A 33 24.03 -32.16 5.21
CA LEU A 33 23.89 -31.19 4.13
C LEU A 33 25.10 -31.23 3.18
N GLU A 34 26.31 -31.37 3.74
CA GLU A 34 27.57 -31.50 2.99
C GLU A 34 27.60 -32.78 2.14
N ASN A 35 27.19 -33.91 2.72
CA ASN A 35 27.06 -35.19 2.02
C ASN A 35 25.86 -35.25 1.06
N LYS A 36 25.07 -34.17 0.95
CA LYS A 36 23.85 -34.07 0.12
C LYS A 36 22.79 -35.13 0.46
N GLU A 37 22.79 -35.64 1.70
CA GLU A 37 21.80 -36.62 2.18
C GLU A 37 20.42 -35.98 2.36
N TYR A 38 20.39 -34.70 2.71
CA TYR A 38 19.18 -33.88 2.73
C TYR A 38 19.38 -32.63 1.89
N ARG A 39 18.41 -32.35 1.01
CA ARG A 39 18.53 -31.27 0.02
C ARG A 39 17.41 -30.25 0.11
N TYR A 40 16.32 -30.56 0.81
CA TYR A 40 15.14 -29.70 0.88
C TYR A 40 14.64 -29.54 2.31
N ILE A 41 13.88 -28.47 2.54
CA ILE A 41 13.13 -28.27 3.79
C ILE A 41 11.65 -28.52 3.50
N SER A 42 10.96 -29.21 4.41
CA SER A 42 9.50 -29.28 4.43
C SER A 42 9.00 -28.47 5.63
N PRO A 43 8.46 -27.25 5.43
CA PRO A 43 7.95 -26.43 6.51
C PRO A 43 6.58 -26.91 7.00
N VAL A 44 6.33 -26.78 8.30
CA VAL A 44 5.02 -26.94 8.93
C VAL A 44 4.51 -25.54 9.25
N ILE A 45 3.52 -25.09 8.46
CA ILE A 45 2.93 -23.76 8.58
C ILE A 45 1.49 -23.85 9.10
N ASN A 46 1.12 -22.91 9.96
CA ASN A 46 -0.26 -22.70 10.35
C ASN A 46 -0.91 -21.72 9.39
N ILE A 47 -2.05 -22.13 8.82
CA ILE A 47 -2.79 -21.35 7.83
C ILE A 47 -4.14 -20.97 8.44
N ARG A 48 -4.54 -19.71 8.27
CA ARG A 48 -5.87 -19.24 8.64
C ARG A 48 -6.92 -19.79 7.66
N LYS A 49 -7.99 -20.40 8.17
CA LYS A 49 -8.96 -21.15 7.35
C LYS A 49 -9.81 -20.26 6.44
N GLU A 50 -10.05 -19.01 6.86
CA GLU A 50 -10.94 -18.08 6.18
C GLU A 50 -10.34 -17.54 4.86
N ASP A 51 -9.04 -17.23 4.84
CA ASP A 51 -8.38 -16.57 3.71
C ASP A 51 -7.14 -17.32 3.18
N ARG A 52 -6.87 -18.51 3.73
CA ARG A 52 -5.71 -19.35 3.40
C ARG A 52 -4.37 -18.63 3.51
N LYS A 53 -4.27 -17.59 4.36
CA LYS A 53 -3.00 -16.90 4.60
C LYS A 53 -2.15 -17.63 5.64
N VAL A 54 -0.84 -17.65 5.40
CA VAL A 54 0.15 -18.19 6.33
C VAL A 54 0.23 -17.27 7.54
N MET A 55 -0.05 -17.82 8.72
CA MET A 55 -0.04 -17.08 9.98
C MET A 55 1.26 -17.26 10.74
N GLU A 56 1.82 -18.48 10.69
CA GLU A 56 2.97 -18.84 11.51
C GLU A 56 3.73 -20.03 10.88
N LEU A 57 5.05 -20.03 11.03
CA LEU A 57 5.90 -21.19 10.77
C LEU A 57 6.20 -21.88 12.10
N HIS A 58 5.67 -23.09 12.30
CA HIS A 58 5.85 -23.84 13.55
C HIS A 58 7.21 -24.54 13.61
N SER A 59 7.60 -25.22 12.53
CA SER A 59 8.85 -25.98 12.46
C SER A 59 9.18 -26.34 11.01
N ALA A 60 10.40 -26.84 10.75
CA ALA A 60 10.82 -27.28 9.43
C ALA A 60 11.61 -28.60 9.51
N ALA A 61 11.35 -29.53 8.59
CA ALA A 61 12.02 -30.82 8.52
C ALA A 61 12.97 -30.89 7.32
N LEU A 62 14.16 -31.48 7.50
CA LEU A 62 15.07 -31.79 6.41
C LEU A 62 14.56 -33.03 5.65
N THR A 63 14.39 -32.90 4.34
CA THR A 63 13.81 -33.95 3.48
C THR A 63 14.59 -34.08 2.17
N ASN A 64 14.53 -35.26 1.55
CA ASN A 64 15.10 -35.53 0.22
C ASN A 64 14.01 -35.61 -0.87
N THR A 65 12.73 -35.62 -0.50
CA THR A 65 11.60 -35.70 -1.43
C THR A 65 10.66 -34.54 -1.17
N LEU A 66 10.46 -33.73 -2.21
CA LEU A 66 9.64 -32.53 -2.18
C LEU A 66 8.15 -32.86 -2.02
N ALA A 67 7.45 -32.03 -1.24
CA ALA A 67 5.99 -31.96 -1.23
C ALA A 67 5.45 -30.64 -1.83
N ILE A 68 6.33 -29.68 -2.13
CA ILE A 68 6.02 -28.35 -2.66
C ILE A 68 6.90 -28.14 -3.90
N ASP A 69 6.28 -27.88 -5.06
CA ASP A 69 6.94 -27.94 -6.38
C ASP A 69 7.90 -26.77 -6.72
N THR A 70 8.08 -25.80 -5.82
CA THR A 70 8.83 -24.56 -6.07
C THR A 70 9.87 -24.20 -5.00
N MET A 71 10.39 -25.20 -4.26
CA MET A 71 11.49 -24.94 -3.32
C MET A 71 12.87 -25.16 -3.94
N GLU A 72 13.73 -24.16 -3.81
CA GLU A 72 15.14 -24.29 -4.10
C GLU A 72 15.81 -25.27 -3.13
N ALA A 73 16.80 -26.02 -3.64
CA ALA A 73 17.60 -26.87 -2.80
C ALA A 73 18.32 -26.02 -1.75
N ILE A 74 18.46 -26.54 -0.52
CA ILE A 74 19.45 -26.03 0.44
C ILE A 74 20.81 -26.37 -0.15
N ALA A 75 21.27 -25.57 -1.09
CA ALA A 75 22.59 -25.69 -1.62
C ALA A 75 23.53 -25.22 -0.51
N ASN A 76 24.20 -26.17 0.14
CA ASN A 76 25.48 -25.85 0.77
C ASN A 76 26.52 -25.70 -0.35
N SER A 77 26.31 -24.71 -1.20
CA SER A 77 27.33 -24.19 -2.10
C SER A 77 27.54 -22.74 -1.68
N ASP A 78 28.67 -22.59 -1.00
CA ASP A 78 29.47 -21.38 -0.89
C ASP A 78 29.26 -20.47 0.33
N LYS A 79 30.42 -20.25 0.97
CA LYS A 79 30.72 -19.12 1.84
C LYS A 79 30.02 -17.87 1.29
N PRO A 80 29.42 -17.03 2.14
CA PRO A 80 28.88 -15.77 1.68
C PRO A 80 30.05 -14.91 1.16
N GLY A 81 30.14 -14.77 -0.16
CA GLY A 81 31.00 -13.83 -0.87
C GLY A 81 32.47 -14.25 -1.05
N LEU A 82 32.73 -15.15 -1.98
CA LEU A 82 33.94 -15.13 -2.81
C LEU A 82 33.58 -15.89 -4.09
N ASP A 83 33.14 -15.14 -5.09
CA ASP A 83 32.91 -15.63 -6.44
C ASP A 83 34.20 -16.29 -6.96
N GLU A 84 34.18 -17.60 -7.19
CA GLU A 84 35.17 -18.23 -8.08
C GLU A 84 34.86 -17.79 -9.52
N VAL A 85 35.43 -16.65 -9.89
CA VAL A 85 36.04 -16.56 -11.21
C VAL A 85 37.36 -17.32 -11.11
N SER A 86 37.49 -18.38 -11.89
CA SER A 86 38.78 -18.99 -12.18
C SER A 86 39.66 -17.93 -12.85
N SER A 87 40.52 -17.29 -12.08
CA SER A 87 41.67 -16.57 -12.60
C SER A 87 42.90 -17.19 -11.96
N GLU A 88 43.55 -18.00 -12.78
CA GLU A 88 45.00 -18.19 -12.79
C GLU A 88 45.69 -16.85 -12.47
N GLU A 89 46.80 -16.94 -11.74
CA GLU A 89 47.66 -15.80 -11.43
C GLU A 89 47.90 -14.94 -12.68
N SER A 90 47.36 -13.72 -12.67
CA SER A 90 47.74 -12.63 -13.55
C SER A 90 47.34 -11.34 -12.87
N GLU A 91 48.35 -10.53 -12.52
CA GLU A 91 48.16 -9.10 -12.33
C GLU A 91 47.34 -8.54 -13.51
N ASP A 92 46.42 -7.60 -13.23
CA ASP A 92 45.62 -6.81 -14.19
C ASP A 92 44.13 -7.18 -14.44
N GLY A 93 43.46 -7.84 -13.48
CA GLY A 93 42.00 -8.14 -13.56
C GLY A 93 41.04 -7.02 -13.10
N SER A 94 41.51 -6.04 -12.31
CA SER A 94 40.67 -4.98 -11.73
C SER A 94 40.27 -3.89 -12.74
N GLY A 95 41.01 -3.77 -13.85
CA GLY A 95 40.72 -2.77 -14.89
C GLY A 95 39.47 -3.06 -15.71
N SER A 96 39.09 -4.33 -15.91
CA SER A 96 37.99 -4.69 -16.82
C SER A 96 36.60 -4.36 -16.24
N THR A 97 36.41 -4.53 -14.92
CA THR A 97 35.13 -4.26 -14.24
C THR A 97 34.90 -2.76 -14.07
N LEU A 98 35.96 -2.01 -13.74
CA LEU A 98 35.95 -0.55 -13.73
C LEU A 98 35.67 0.04 -15.11
N ALA A 99 36.33 -0.47 -16.16
CA ALA A 99 36.10 -0.02 -17.52
C ALA A 99 34.66 -0.33 -17.98
N ALA A 100 34.09 -1.46 -17.56
CA ALA A 100 32.70 -1.81 -17.83
C ALA A 100 31.71 -0.89 -17.10
N LEU A 101 31.97 -0.56 -15.82
CA LEU A 101 31.17 0.39 -15.04
C LEU A 101 31.28 1.82 -15.60
N ALA A 102 32.47 2.27 -15.96
CA ALA A 102 32.69 3.55 -16.62
C ALA A 102 31.91 3.63 -17.95
N LYS A 103 31.93 2.55 -18.75
CA LYS A 103 31.16 2.47 -20.00
C LYS A 103 29.64 2.51 -19.77
N LEU A 104 29.13 1.86 -18.72
CA LEU A 104 27.70 1.92 -18.34
C LEU A 104 27.28 3.31 -17.86
N LEU A 105 28.17 3.98 -17.11
CA LEU A 105 27.98 5.34 -16.62
C LEU A 105 28.28 6.41 -17.70
N GLN A 106 28.76 5.99 -18.88
CA GLN A 106 29.21 6.86 -19.98
C GLN A 106 30.39 7.78 -19.61
N LEU A 107 31.23 7.37 -18.65
CA LEU A 107 32.49 8.01 -18.30
C LEU A 107 33.67 7.42 -19.07
N ASP A 108 34.78 8.16 -19.12
CA ASP A 108 36.04 7.72 -19.73
C ASP A 108 36.55 6.43 -19.06
N PRO A 109 36.91 5.37 -19.82
CA PRO A 109 37.44 4.11 -19.26
C PRO A 109 38.73 4.25 -18.44
N SER A 110 39.43 5.39 -18.49
CA SER A 110 40.61 5.65 -17.66
C SER A 110 40.30 6.31 -16.29
N THR A 111 39.04 6.42 -15.91
CA THR A 111 38.62 7.16 -14.70
C THR A 111 38.95 6.39 -13.41
N THR A 112 39.44 7.12 -12.40
CA THR A 112 39.82 6.59 -11.07
C THR A 112 38.60 6.01 -10.32
N MET A 113 38.81 4.94 -9.53
CA MET A 113 37.80 4.34 -8.62
C MET A 113 36.96 5.38 -7.86
N GLU A 114 37.61 6.40 -7.28
CA GLU A 114 36.92 7.43 -6.50
C GLU A 114 35.92 8.26 -7.32
N ASP A 115 36.26 8.58 -8.56
CA ASP A 115 35.41 9.39 -9.41
C ASP A 115 34.23 8.57 -9.96
N THR A 116 34.43 7.27 -10.19
CA THR A 116 33.32 6.36 -10.50
C THR A 116 32.34 6.21 -9.34
N CYS A 117 32.84 6.09 -8.09
CA CYS A 117 32.00 6.04 -6.90
C CYS A 117 31.21 7.35 -6.69
N LYS A 118 31.84 8.51 -6.91
CA LYS A 118 31.16 9.82 -6.84
C LYS A 118 30.06 9.96 -7.89
N ALA A 119 30.29 9.48 -9.12
CA ALA A 119 29.29 9.49 -10.17
C ALA A 119 28.09 8.59 -9.83
N VAL A 120 28.34 7.41 -9.26
CA VAL A 120 27.27 6.51 -8.81
C VAL A 120 26.48 7.12 -7.65
N SER A 121 27.13 7.73 -6.66
CA SER A 121 26.42 8.39 -5.55
C SER A 121 25.58 9.57 -6.05
N ALA A 122 26.10 10.37 -6.98
CA ALA A 122 25.35 11.47 -7.59
C ALA A 122 24.12 10.98 -8.35
N LEU A 123 24.24 9.88 -9.11
CA LEU A 123 23.09 9.27 -9.81
C LEU A 123 22.04 8.70 -8.85
N LEU A 124 22.47 8.13 -7.72
CA LEU A 124 21.54 7.67 -6.69
C LEU A 124 20.78 8.85 -6.07
N GLU A 125 21.48 9.95 -5.73
CA GLU A 125 20.85 11.17 -5.23
C GLU A 125 19.89 11.80 -6.25
N GLU A 126 20.29 11.86 -7.53
CA GLU A 126 19.43 12.34 -8.60
C GLU A 126 18.20 11.45 -8.77
N ARG A 127 18.37 10.12 -8.78
CA ARG A 127 17.26 9.16 -8.88
C ARG A 127 16.29 9.32 -7.72
N ASP A 128 16.79 9.42 -6.48
CA ASP A 128 15.95 9.61 -5.31
C ASP A 128 15.22 10.97 -5.38
N SER A 129 15.90 12.02 -5.86
CA SER A 129 15.28 13.33 -6.10
C SER A 129 14.20 13.30 -7.20
N MET A 130 14.43 12.55 -8.28
CA MET A 130 13.47 12.36 -9.37
C MET A 130 12.28 11.54 -8.92
N GLN A 131 12.50 10.50 -8.11
CA GLN A 131 11.44 9.69 -7.54
C GLN A 131 10.56 10.49 -6.59
N LEU A 132 11.16 11.40 -5.80
CA LEU A 132 10.41 12.31 -4.92
C LEU A 132 9.58 13.32 -5.72
N LYS A 133 10.14 13.90 -6.80
CA LYS A 133 9.40 14.77 -7.73
C LYS A 133 8.28 14.02 -8.46
N ALA A 134 8.54 12.80 -8.91
CA ALA A 134 7.53 11.95 -9.55
C ALA A 134 6.39 11.61 -8.61
N GLY A 135 6.69 11.27 -7.35
CA GLY A 135 5.69 11.06 -6.30
C GLY A 135 4.85 12.31 -6.03
N ALA A 136 5.49 13.49 -5.98
CA ALA A 136 4.79 14.76 -5.81
C ALA A 136 3.87 15.09 -7.00
N CYS A 137 4.34 14.96 -8.24
CA CYS A 137 3.51 15.14 -9.43
C CYS A 137 2.34 14.14 -9.47
N GLN A 138 2.58 12.88 -9.11
CA GLN A 138 1.53 11.87 -9.06
C GLN A 138 0.46 12.23 -8.01
N PHE A 139 0.87 12.72 -6.85
CA PHE A 139 -0.04 13.19 -5.81
C PHE A 139 -0.86 14.39 -6.29
N GLU A 140 -0.25 15.37 -6.95
CA GLU A 140 -0.96 16.51 -7.52
C GLU A 140 -2.00 16.09 -8.57
N ILE A 141 -1.68 15.13 -9.44
CA ILE A 141 -2.62 14.58 -10.42
C ILE A 141 -3.83 13.94 -9.72
N VAL A 142 -3.60 13.10 -8.71
CA VAL A 142 -4.67 12.45 -7.94
C VAL A 142 -5.52 13.49 -7.22
N LYS A 143 -4.88 14.49 -6.63
CA LYS A 143 -5.55 15.62 -5.96
C LYS A 143 -6.47 16.38 -6.91
N MET A 144 -5.96 16.76 -8.09
CA MET A 144 -6.75 17.45 -9.11
C MET A 144 -7.92 16.60 -9.62
N LYS A 145 -7.72 15.28 -9.81
CA LYS A 145 -8.79 14.35 -10.18
C LYS A 145 -9.87 14.30 -9.09
N ALA A 146 -9.47 14.19 -7.82
CA ALA A 146 -10.39 14.19 -6.69
C ALA A 146 -11.20 15.50 -6.60
N ASP A 147 -10.54 16.66 -6.68
CA ASP A 147 -11.19 17.98 -6.71
C ASP A 147 -12.19 18.09 -7.87
N SER A 148 -11.81 17.64 -9.07
CA SER A 148 -12.69 17.67 -10.24
C SER A 148 -13.94 16.82 -10.03
N ILE A 149 -13.81 15.60 -9.48
CA ILE A 149 -14.97 14.71 -9.28
C ILE A 149 -15.88 15.26 -8.16
N VAL A 150 -15.32 15.80 -7.08
CA VAL A 150 -16.09 16.39 -5.98
C VAL A 150 -16.82 17.66 -6.41
N THR A 151 -16.18 18.51 -7.22
CA THR A 151 -16.83 19.70 -7.75
C THR A 151 -17.95 19.37 -8.74
N GLU A 152 -17.80 18.29 -9.53
CA GLU A 152 -18.89 17.74 -10.34
C GLU A 152 -20.06 17.24 -9.46
N ALA A 153 -19.77 16.49 -8.39
CA ALA A 153 -20.77 16.02 -7.44
C ALA A 153 -21.57 17.16 -6.77
N LEU A 154 -20.89 18.26 -6.44
CA LEU A 154 -21.53 19.48 -5.91
C LEU A 154 -22.42 20.15 -6.95
N LYS A 155 -21.97 20.24 -8.21
CA LYS A 155 -22.76 20.83 -9.31
C LYS A 155 -24.01 20.01 -9.63
N GLU A 156 -23.90 18.70 -9.57
CA GLU A 156 -25.03 17.78 -9.75
C GLU A 156 -25.99 17.77 -8.55
N GLY A 157 -25.62 18.44 -7.44
CA GLY A 157 -26.40 18.43 -6.20
C GLY A 157 -26.43 17.08 -5.49
N LYS A 158 -25.50 16.17 -5.81
CA LYS A 158 -25.35 14.88 -5.13
C LYS A 158 -24.63 15.00 -3.80
N LEU A 159 -23.83 16.06 -3.65
CA LEU A 159 -23.09 16.39 -2.44
C LEU A 159 -23.59 17.72 -1.85
N MET A 160 -23.61 17.82 -0.52
CA MET A 160 -23.83 19.10 0.16
C MET A 160 -22.51 19.86 0.38
N ALA A 161 -22.56 21.19 0.42
CA ALA A 161 -21.38 22.03 0.60
C ALA A 161 -20.55 21.69 1.86
N TRP A 162 -21.21 21.34 2.97
CA TRP A 162 -20.52 20.96 4.21
C TRP A 162 -19.80 19.60 4.12
N GLN A 163 -20.19 18.75 3.18
CA GLN A 163 -19.58 17.43 2.99
C GLN A 163 -18.35 17.48 2.07
N HIS A 164 -18.02 18.65 1.52
CA HIS A 164 -16.93 18.83 0.57
C HIS A 164 -15.62 18.22 1.07
N ASP A 165 -15.15 18.62 2.25
CA ASP A 165 -13.83 18.22 2.74
C ASP A 165 -13.74 16.72 3.04
N THR A 166 -14.85 16.14 3.54
CA THR A 166 -14.94 14.70 3.80
C THR A 166 -15.01 13.91 2.49
N ALA A 167 -15.75 14.40 1.49
CA ALA A 167 -15.85 13.77 0.18
C ALA A 167 -14.52 13.87 -0.59
N PHE A 168 -13.83 15.00 -0.48
CA PHE A 168 -12.50 15.18 -1.04
C PHE A 168 -11.49 14.21 -0.44
N ALA A 169 -11.48 14.06 0.90
CA ALA A 169 -10.62 13.06 1.54
C ALA A 169 -10.94 11.63 1.08
N GLN A 170 -12.21 11.29 0.85
CA GLN A 170 -12.59 9.99 0.30
C GLN A 170 -12.16 9.80 -1.15
N ALA A 171 -12.35 10.81 -2.00
CA ALA A 171 -11.94 10.77 -3.39
C ALA A 171 -10.41 10.72 -3.56
N LEU A 172 -9.66 11.31 -2.63
CA LEU A 172 -8.20 11.21 -2.58
C LEU A 172 -7.73 9.78 -2.25
N ASN A 173 -8.45 9.10 -1.35
CA ASN A 173 -8.14 7.72 -0.94
C ASN A 173 -8.57 6.67 -1.98
N ASP A 174 -9.75 6.83 -2.59
CA ASP A 174 -10.29 5.93 -3.61
C ASP A 174 -11.07 6.72 -4.69
N PRO A 175 -10.38 7.28 -5.70
CA PRO A 175 -11.03 8.08 -6.74
C PRO A 175 -11.98 7.26 -7.61
N ASP A 176 -11.68 5.98 -7.84
CA ASP A 176 -12.47 5.13 -8.73
C ASP A 176 -13.70 4.55 -8.02
N GLY A 177 -13.62 4.31 -6.70
CA GLY A 177 -14.77 4.03 -5.84
C GLY A 177 -15.71 5.23 -5.75
N PHE A 178 -15.18 6.43 -5.55
CA PHE A 178 -15.98 7.65 -5.50
C PHE A 178 -16.69 7.93 -6.84
N ALA A 179 -16.02 7.73 -7.98
CA ALA A 179 -16.64 7.84 -9.30
C ALA A 179 -17.76 6.80 -9.54
N ARG A 180 -17.60 5.57 -9.02
CA ARG A 180 -18.67 4.55 -9.06
C ARG A 180 -19.87 4.97 -8.23
N TRP A 181 -19.64 5.47 -7.02
CA TRP A 181 -20.69 6.00 -6.15
C TRP A 181 -21.46 7.14 -6.83
N LEU A 182 -20.74 8.09 -7.46
CA LEU A 182 -21.33 9.24 -8.16
C LEU A 182 -22.37 8.83 -9.21
N LYS A 183 -22.14 7.73 -9.94
CA LYS A 183 -23.08 7.22 -10.97
C LYS A 183 -24.39 6.72 -10.39
N THR A 184 -24.37 6.20 -9.16
CA THR A 184 -25.53 5.64 -8.47
C THR A 184 -26.18 6.60 -7.49
N ALA A 185 -25.47 7.65 -7.08
CA ALA A 185 -25.89 8.54 -6.00
C ALA A 185 -27.11 9.38 -6.42
N PRO A 186 -28.17 9.42 -5.59
CA PRO A 186 -29.34 10.25 -5.85
C PRO A 186 -29.01 11.73 -5.66
N GLN A 187 -29.80 12.60 -6.30
CA GLN A 187 -29.71 14.04 -6.05
C GLN A 187 -30.24 14.35 -4.64
N VAL A 188 -29.40 14.97 -3.81
CA VAL A 188 -29.72 15.33 -2.42
C VAL A 188 -30.13 16.80 -2.32
N VAL A 189 -29.44 17.65 -3.07
CA VAL A 189 -29.70 19.09 -3.15
C VAL A 189 -30.51 19.36 -4.41
N PRO A 190 -31.76 19.84 -4.31
CA PRO A 190 -32.53 20.25 -5.47
C PRO A 190 -31.87 21.47 -6.10
N MET A 191 -31.23 21.26 -7.26
CA MET A 191 -30.59 22.33 -8.03
C MET A 191 -31.66 23.09 -8.83
N GLY A 192 -32.27 24.10 -8.21
CA GLY A 192 -33.33 24.92 -8.81
C GLY A 192 -33.80 26.05 -7.90
N LYS A 193 -34.71 26.91 -8.37
CA LYS A 193 -35.39 27.88 -7.51
C LYS A 193 -36.12 27.10 -6.43
N LEU A 194 -35.75 27.33 -5.17
CA LEU A 194 -36.59 26.98 -4.02
C LEU A 194 -37.89 27.76 -4.19
N ASP A 195 -38.88 27.14 -4.79
CA ASP A 195 -40.23 27.68 -4.80
C ASP A 195 -40.78 27.43 -3.39
N TYR A 196 -40.47 28.35 -2.49
CA TYR A 196 -41.34 28.59 -1.35
C TYR A 196 -42.63 29.14 -1.94
N GLY A 197 -43.48 28.26 -2.47
CA GLY A 197 -44.87 28.60 -2.71
C GLY A 197 -45.39 29.29 -1.44
N PRO A 198 -46.32 30.26 -1.56
CA PRO A 198 -46.86 30.95 -0.39
C PRO A 198 -47.18 29.91 0.68
N LEU A 199 -46.55 30.03 1.86
CA LEU A 199 -46.80 29.13 2.98
C LEU A 199 -48.32 28.94 3.05
N PRO A 200 -48.85 27.70 3.02
CA PRO A 200 -50.28 27.51 3.13
C PRO A 200 -50.72 28.26 4.37
N ALA A 201 -51.59 29.26 4.19
CA ALA A 201 -52.11 30.02 5.29
C ALA A 201 -52.79 28.99 6.20
N SER A 202 -52.12 28.63 7.29
CA SER A 202 -52.75 27.77 8.28
C SER A 202 -53.97 28.54 8.76
N PRO A 203 -55.18 27.96 8.73
CA PRO A 203 -56.32 28.61 9.36
C PRO A 203 -55.92 28.80 10.81
N ARG A 204 -55.60 30.05 11.23
CA ARG A 204 -55.10 30.34 12.58
C ARG A 204 -56.19 29.93 13.55
N PRO A 205 -56.08 28.76 14.23
CA PRO A 205 -57.13 28.35 15.14
C PRO A 205 -57.05 29.27 16.36
N ARG A 206 -58.18 29.47 17.04
CA ARG A 206 -58.26 30.21 18.30
C ARG A 206 -57.13 29.74 19.23
N SER A 207 -56.10 30.58 19.42
CA SER A 207 -55.00 30.21 20.32
C SER A 207 -55.47 30.29 21.77
N ARG A 208 -54.86 29.51 22.66
CA ARG A 208 -55.11 29.52 24.12
C ARG A 208 -55.07 30.93 24.72
N ALA A 209 -54.25 31.82 24.16
CA ALA A 209 -54.19 33.22 24.59
C ALA A 209 -55.52 33.97 24.35
N HIS A 210 -56.21 33.69 23.24
CA HIS A 210 -57.53 34.30 22.97
C HIS A 210 -58.60 33.80 23.94
N GLU A 211 -58.53 32.54 24.37
CA GLU A 211 -59.42 32.00 25.41
C GLU A 211 -59.19 32.68 26.75
N LEU A 212 -57.92 32.83 27.17
CA LEU A 212 -57.57 33.47 28.43
C LEU A 212 -57.95 34.96 28.47
N MET A 213 -57.92 35.63 27.31
CA MET A 213 -58.33 37.03 27.17
C MET A 213 -59.85 37.19 26.95
N GLY A 214 -60.62 36.10 27.00
CA GLY A 214 -62.09 36.13 26.86
C GLY A 214 -62.60 36.48 25.46
N LEU A 215 -61.72 36.47 24.45
CA LEU A 215 -62.09 36.81 23.07
C LEU A 215 -62.88 35.66 22.44
N SER A 216 -64.06 35.98 21.90
CA SER A 216 -64.88 35.00 21.18
C SER A 216 -64.31 34.74 19.78
N ALA A 217 -64.69 33.62 19.15
CA ALA A 217 -64.27 33.32 17.79
C ALA A 217 -64.74 34.39 16.77
N GLU A 218 -65.84 35.07 17.07
CA GLU A 218 -66.42 36.14 16.25
C GLU A 218 -65.61 37.44 16.38
N ASP A 219 -65.11 37.76 17.57
CA ASP A 219 -64.27 38.94 17.81
C ASP A 219 -62.92 38.83 17.08
N ILE A 220 -62.33 37.62 17.08
CA ILE A 220 -61.08 37.35 16.36
C ILE A 220 -61.28 37.53 14.86
N LYS A 221 -62.43 37.11 14.33
CA LYS A 221 -62.74 37.24 12.91
C LYS A 221 -63.07 38.68 12.50
N LYS A 222 -63.64 39.48 13.41
CA LYS A 222 -64.09 40.86 13.15
C LYS A 222 -63.00 41.91 13.37
N TYR A 223 -62.13 41.71 14.37
CA TYR A 223 -61.12 42.68 14.79
C TYR A 223 -59.67 42.19 14.62
N GLY A 224 -59.46 40.89 14.40
CA GLY A 224 -58.13 40.30 14.20
C GLY A 224 -57.60 40.50 12.78
N ASN A 225 -57.56 41.75 12.31
CA ASN A 225 -57.15 42.16 10.96
C ASN A 225 -55.67 41.82 10.70
N ILE A 226 -55.39 40.54 10.39
CA ILE A 226 -54.12 39.98 9.88
C ILE A 226 -54.44 38.82 8.95
#